data_AF-A0A715QVI2-F1
#
_entry.id   AF-A0A715QVI2-F1
#
_cell.length_a   1.000
_cell.length_b   1.000
_cell.length_c   1.000
_cell.angle_alpha   90.00
_cell.angle_beta   90.00
_cell.angle_gamma   90.00
#
_symmetry.space_group_name_H-M   'P 1'
#
loop_
_entity.id
_entity.type
_entity.pdbx_description
1 polymer ?
#
loop_
_entity_poly.entity_id
_entity_poly.type
_entity_poly.pdbx_seq_one_letter_code
_entity_poly.pdbx_strand_id
1 'polypeptide(L)'
;MAQYSFVKSAGGVLIPATPDAREFIEKKFRLGAVLYADFKQARNAAFHRKFFALLNLGFDYWQPSGGAISPADKKLVRGYVQLVAHYAGHEETLQELADQYLREEAEKRAGNISAVKSFEAFRAWVTIEAGFYTQYEMPDGTTRNEPKSISFAKMDDLEFSQLYKSVLDVLWNYILFRTFPTQQAAENAASQLFSYAA
;
A
#
# COMPACT_ATOMS: atom_id res chain seq x y z
N MET A 1 -12.72 3.68 1.17
CA MET A 1 -13.33 4.66 0.26
C MET A 1 -12.22 5.32 -0.54
N ALA A 2 -12.20 5.11 -1.86
CA ALA A 2 -11.27 5.80 -2.75
C ALA A 2 -11.46 7.32 -2.63
N GLN A 3 -10.37 8.05 -2.38
CA GLN A 3 -10.38 9.51 -2.24
C GLN A 3 -10.03 10.15 -3.59
N TYR A 4 -10.98 10.89 -4.16
CA TYR A 4 -10.80 11.62 -5.41
C TYR A 4 -10.64 13.12 -5.15
N SER A 5 -9.65 13.74 -5.80
CA SER A 5 -9.32 15.16 -5.59
C SER A 5 -9.83 16.01 -6.75
N PHE A 6 -10.35 17.20 -6.44
CA PHE A 6 -10.90 18.15 -7.41
C PHE A 6 -10.35 19.56 -7.19
N VAL A 7 -10.10 20.29 -8.27
CA VAL A 7 -9.75 21.71 -8.26
C VAL A 7 -10.99 22.54 -8.59
N LYS A 8 -11.24 23.58 -7.81
CA LYS A 8 -12.29 24.55 -8.10
C LYS A 8 -11.80 25.55 -9.16
N SER A 9 -12.40 25.49 -10.34
CA SER A 9 -12.15 26.41 -11.45
C SER A 9 -13.11 27.61 -11.44
N ALA A 10 -12.93 28.53 -12.38
CA ALA A 10 -13.81 29.67 -12.60
C ALA A 10 -15.26 29.21 -12.81
N GLY A 11 -16.22 29.99 -12.31
CA GLY A 11 -17.65 29.63 -12.39
C GLY A 11 -18.11 28.54 -11.41
N GLY A 12 -17.25 28.11 -10.47
CA GLY A 12 -17.63 27.12 -9.45
C GLY A 12 -17.60 25.67 -9.92
N VAL A 13 -17.03 25.42 -11.10
CA VAL A 13 -16.88 24.08 -11.68
C VAL A 13 -15.75 23.33 -10.96
N LEU A 14 -15.99 22.06 -10.63
CA LEU A 14 -14.98 21.17 -10.07
C LEU A 14 -14.35 20.32 -11.18
N ILE A 15 -13.03 20.43 -11.33
CA ILE A 15 -12.25 19.70 -12.34
C ILE A 15 -11.43 18.61 -11.63
N PRO A 16 -11.40 17.36 -12.14
CA PRO A 16 -10.55 16.32 -11.57
C PRO A 16 -9.08 16.75 -11.47
N ALA A 17 -8.48 16.62 -10.28
CA ALA A 17 -7.10 17.02 -10.01
C ALA A 17 -6.08 15.92 -10.29
N THR A 18 -6.54 14.67 -10.46
CA THR A 18 -5.71 13.50 -10.75
C THR A 18 -6.30 12.71 -11.92
N PRO A 19 -5.48 11.97 -12.69
CA PRO A 19 -5.96 11.08 -13.76
C PRO A 19 -6.99 10.06 -13.25
N ASP A 20 -6.77 9.49 -12.06
CA ASP A 20 -7.69 8.53 -11.45
C ASP A 20 -9.08 9.13 -11.17
N ALA A 21 -9.12 10.40 -10.74
CA ALA A 21 -10.39 11.11 -10.53
C ALA A 21 -11.10 11.41 -11.85
N ARG A 22 -10.34 11.68 -12.93
CA ARG A 22 -10.89 11.86 -14.27
C ARG A 22 -11.50 10.56 -14.79
N GLU A 23 -10.73 9.48 -14.72
CA GLU A 23 -11.17 8.16 -15.15
C GLU A 23 -12.40 7.68 -14.36
N PHE A 24 -12.41 7.91 -13.05
CA PHE A 24 -13.56 7.59 -12.20
C PHE A 24 -14.82 8.33 -12.66
N ILE A 25 -14.74 9.63 -12.91
CA ILE A 25 -15.91 10.40 -13.39
C ILE A 25 -16.36 9.92 -14.77
N GLU A 26 -15.43 9.80 -15.72
CA GLU A 26 -15.75 9.47 -17.11
C GLU A 26 -16.28 8.04 -17.28
N LYS A 27 -15.72 7.06 -16.55
CA LYS A 27 -16.10 5.65 -16.71
C LYS A 27 -17.28 5.23 -15.84
N LYS A 28 -17.48 5.84 -14.67
CA LYS A 28 -18.50 5.37 -13.71
C LYS A 28 -19.82 6.12 -13.80
N PHE A 29 -19.84 7.36 -14.31
CA PHE A 29 -21.02 8.20 -14.28
C PHE A 29 -21.35 8.77 -15.66
N ARG A 30 -22.66 8.84 -15.96
CA ARG A 30 -23.16 9.45 -17.19
C ARG A 30 -23.32 10.96 -16.99
N LEU A 31 -23.24 11.71 -18.10
CA LEU A 31 -23.58 13.14 -18.12
C LEU A 31 -24.97 13.36 -17.50
N GLY A 32 -25.06 14.25 -16.52
CA GLY A 32 -26.30 14.57 -15.79
C GLY A 32 -26.54 13.78 -14.50
N ALA A 33 -25.66 12.84 -14.12
CA ALA A 33 -25.77 12.14 -12.85
C ALA A 33 -25.47 13.08 -11.65
N VAL A 34 -26.26 12.96 -10.58
CA VAL A 34 -26.03 13.69 -9.32
C VAL A 34 -25.04 12.91 -8.46
N LEU A 35 -23.96 13.56 -8.06
CA LEU A 35 -22.89 12.98 -7.24
C LEU A 35 -22.96 13.56 -5.83
N TYR A 36 -22.94 12.69 -4.82
CA TYR A 36 -22.76 13.08 -3.42
C TYR A 36 -21.29 12.92 -3.05
N ALA A 37 -20.68 13.97 -2.51
CA ALA A 37 -19.28 13.95 -2.09
C ALA A 37 -19.07 14.82 -0.86
N ASP A 38 -18.22 14.34 0.05
CA ASP A 38 -17.71 15.11 1.18
C ASP A 38 -16.48 15.91 0.74
N PHE A 39 -16.66 17.20 0.51
CA PHE A 39 -15.56 18.08 0.13
C PHE A 39 -14.79 18.57 1.35
N LYS A 40 -13.47 18.37 1.34
CA LYS A 40 -12.52 18.95 2.31
C LYS A 40 -11.48 19.77 1.57
N GLN A 41 -11.23 21.00 2.01
CA GLN A 41 -10.18 21.83 1.43
C GLN A 41 -8.80 21.31 1.85
N ALA A 42 -7.99 20.90 0.89
CA ALA A 42 -6.59 20.56 1.13
C ALA A 42 -5.80 21.85 1.37
N ARG A 43 -5.36 22.08 2.62
CA ARG A 43 -4.52 23.24 2.97
C ARG A 43 -3.11 23.13 2.37
N ASN A 44 -2.59 21.91 2.22
CA ASN A 44 -1.29 21.60 1.60
C ASN A 44 -1.46 20.63 0.41
N ALA A 45 -1.96 21.13 -0.72
CA ALA A 45 -2.17 20.31 -1.92
C ALA A 45 -0.86 19.81 -2.55
N ALA A 46 0.28 20.47 -2.30
CA ALA A 46 1.59 20.02 -2.78
C ALA A 46 2.02 18.70 -2.12
N PHE A 47 1.91 18.59 -0.80
CA PHE A 47 2.24 17.38 -0.04
C PHE A 47 1.35 16.20 -0.43
N HIS A 48 0.04 16.45 -0.53
CA HIS A 48 -0.89 15.43 -0.99
C HIS A 48 -0.50 14.90 -2.38
N ARG A 49 -0.26 15.80 -3.34
CA ARG A 49 0.16 15.40 -4.69
C ARG A 49 1.46 14.59 -4.68
N LYS A 50 2.49 15.09 -3.99
CA LYS A 50 3.80 14.41 -3.91
C LYS A 50 3.69 13.03 -3.26
N PHE A 51 2.89 12.88 -2.21
CA PHE A 51 2.69 11.60 -1.52
C PHE A 51 1.97 10.56 -2.41
N PHE A 52 0.85 10.95 -3.03
CA PHE A 52 0.12 10.05 -3.91
C PHE A 52 0.90 9.68 -5.17
N ALA A 53 1.84 10.54 -5.59
CA ALA A 53 2.77 10.23 -6.67
C ALA A 53 3.61 9.01 -6.43
N LEU A 54 4.24 9.01 -5.26
CA LEU A 54 5.10 7.94 -4.83
C LEU A 54 4.30 6.63 -4.69
N LEU A 55 3.09 6.71 -4.13
CA LEU A 55 2.20 5.55 -4.02
C LEU A 55 1.75 5.01 -5.38
N ASN A 56 1.38 5.86 -6.33
CA ASN A 56 0.97 5.42 -7.67
C ASN A 56 2.14 4.74 -8.40
N LEU A 57 3.35 5.30 -8.32
CA LEU A 57 4.54 4.64 -8.85
C LEU A 57 4.74 3.25 -8.23
N GLY A 58 4.72 3.16 -6.90
CA GLY A 58 4.84 1.88 -6.20
C GLY A 58 3.74 0.89 -6.60
N PHE A 59 2.51 1.37 -6.73
CA PHE A 59 1.39 0.56 -7.14
C PHE A 59 1.57 0.03 -8.56
N ASP A 60 1.99 0.85 -9.52
CA ASP A 60 2.16 0.47 -10.92
C ASP A 60 3.20 -0.63 -11.09
N TYR A 61 4.36 -0.49 -10.43
CA TYR A 61 5.44 -1.48 -10.48
C TYR A 61 5.20 -2.72 -9.61
N TRP A 62 4.24 -2.67 -8.69
CA TRP A 62 3.87 -3.84 -7.90
C TRP A 62 3.03 -4.83 -8.70
N GLN A 63 3.39 -6.11 -8.62
CA GLN A 63 2.62 -7.23 -9.16
C GLN A 63 2.30 -8.24 -8.04
N PRO A 64 1.06 -8.75 -7.96
CA PRO A 64 0.71 -9.76 -6.98
C PRO A 64 1.44 -11.07 -7.32
N SER A 65 2.29 -11.54 -6.41
CA SER A 65 3.07 -12.78 -6.57
C SER A 65 2.32 -14.04 -6.12
N GLY A 66 1.05 -13.92 -5.67
CA GLY A 66 0.22 -15.06 -5.29
C GLY A 66 0.61 -15.74 -3.96
N GLY A 67 1.45 -15.10 -3.13
CA GLY A 67 1.84 -15.65 -1.83
C GLY A 67 0.69 -15.59 -0.81
N ALA A 68 0.01 -16.71 -0.59
CA ALA A 68 -1.08 -16.81 0.39
C ALA A 68 -0.62 -17.13 1.83
N ILE A 69 0.69 -17.13 2.04
CA ILE A 69 1.37 -17.38 3.32
C ILE A 69 2.22 -16.16 3.65
N SER A 70 1.97 -15.57 4.82
CA SER A 70 2.66 -14.38 5.29
C SER A 70 4.07 -14.71 5.84
N PRO A 71 4.99 -13.74 5.92
CA PRO A 71 6.25 -13.92 6.62
C PRO A 71 6.10 -14.33 8.09
N ALA A 72 5.03 -13.88 8.76
CA ALA A 72 4.72 -14.26 10.14
C ALA A 72 4.37 -15.75 10.26
N ASP A 73 3.57 -16.27 9.32
CA ASP A 73 3.24 -17.71 9.25
C ASP A 73 4.53 -18.54 9.10
N LYS A 74 5.41 -18.13 8.17
CA LYS A 74 6.70 -18.81 7.95
C LYS A 74 7.57 -18.80 9.20
N LYS A 75 7.64 -17.66 9.91
CA LYS A 75 8.42 -17.52 11.12
C LYS A 75 7.88 -18.39 12.25
N LEU A 76 6.56 -18.45 12.42
CA LEU A 76 5.91 -19.30 13.42
C LEU A 76 6.21 -20.78 13.17
N VAL A 77 6.02 -21.25 11.93
CA VAL A 77 6.29 -22.64 11.55
C VAL A 77 7.78 -22.98 11.72
N ARG A 78 8.69 -22.12 11.25
CA ARG A 78 10.14 -22.33 11.42
C ARG A 78 10.55 -22.38 12.89
N GLY A 79 10.01 -21.50 13.74
CA GLY A 79 10.28 -21.52 15.18
C GLY A 79 9.81 -22.82 15.84
N TYR A 80 8.64 -23.33 15.43
CA TYR A 80 8.16 -24.63 15.89
C TYR A 80 9.06 -25.79 15.42
N VAL A 81 9.49 -25.79 14.16
CA VAL A 81 10.42 -26.80 13.62
C VAL A 81 11.72 -26.82 14.40
N GLN A 82 12.29 -25.65 14.69
CA GLN A 82 13.52 -25.53 15.49
C GLN A 82 13.34 -26.09 16.90
N LEU A 83 12.18 -25.86 17.53
CA LEU A 83 11.86 -26.43 18.84
C LEU A 83 11.81 -27.96 18.78
N VAL A 84 11.11 -28.52 17.79
CA VAL A 84 11.00 -29.98 17.64
C VAL A 84 12.37 -30.59 17.33
N ALA A 85 13.13 -29.98 16.42
CA ALA A 85 14.47 -30.44 16.06
C ALA A 85 15.43 -30.45 17.26
N HIS A 86 15.29 -29.48 18.18
CA HIS A 86 16.08 -29.44 19.41
C HIS A 86 15.85 -30.67 20.30
N TYR A 87 14.62 -31.17 20.40
CA TYR A 87 14.29 -32.30 21.27
C TYR A 87 14.34 -33.67 20.57
N ALA A 88 14.00 -33.72 19.28
CA ALA A 88 13.81 -34.96 18.52
C ALA A 88 14.85 -35.18 17.40
N GLY A 89 15.71 -34.19 17.12
CA GLY A 89 16.68 -34.23 16.02
C GLY A 89 16.05 -34.03 14.64
N HIS A 90 16.75 -34.47 13.58
CA HIS A 90 16.28 -34.44 12.19
C HIS A 90 15.90 -33.05 11.64
N GLU A 91 16.66 -32.01 12.01
CA GLU A 91 16.38 -30.63 11.62
C GLU A 91 16.17 -30.46 10.11
N GLU A 92 17.05 -31.04 9.29
CA GLU A 92 16.97 -30.95 7.82
C GLU A 92 15.65 -31.50 7.29
N THR A 93 15.27 -32.73 7.68
CA THR A 93 14.01 -33.35 7.27
C THR A 93 12.79 -32.56 7.76
N LEU A 94 12.82 -32.04 8.99
CA LEU A 94 11.72 -31.25 9.53
C LEU A 94 11.56 -29.90 8.81
N GLN A 95 12.67 -29.28 8.40
CA GLN A 95 12.63 -28.06 7.58
C GLN A 95 12.05 -28.34 6.19
N GLU A 96 12.47 -29.42 5.54
CA GLU A 96 11.92 -29.83 4.23
C GLU A 96 10.41 -30.07 4.29
N LEU A 97 9.94 -30.79 5.31
CA LEU A 97 8.51 -31.04 5.54
C LEU A 97 7.74 -29.75 5.83
N ALA A 98 8.32 -28.82 6.58
CA ALA A 98 7.70 -27.53 6.84
C ALA A 98 7.58 -26.68 5.58
N ASP A 99 8.62 -26.64 4.75
CA ASP A 99 8.57 -25.94 3.46
C ASP A 99 7.54 -26.58 2.52
N GLN A 100 7.42 -27.92 2.52
CA GLN A 100 6.36 -28.62 1.79
C GLN A 100 4.97 -28.24 2.30
N TYR A 101 4.74 -28.31 3.62
CA TYR A 101 3.46 -27.93 4.23
C TYR A 101 3.06 -26.50 3.89
N LEU A 102 4.00 -25.55 4.01
CA LEU A 102 3.75 -24.15 3.67
C LEU A 102 3.39 -23.96 2.19
N ARG A 103 3.99 -24.74 1.27
CA ARG A 103 3.62 -24.73 -0.15
C ARG A 103 2.20 -25.24 -0.38
N GLU A 104 1.84 -26.39 0.20
CA GLU A 104 0.50 -26.96 0.06
C GLU A 104 -0.58 -26.04 0.64
N GLU A 105 -0.33 -25.43 1.80
CA GLU A 105 -1.25 -24.45 2.38
C GLU A 105 -1.33 -23.17 1.54
N ALA A 106 -0.23 -22.72 0.94
CA ALA A 106 -0.25 -21.60 0.01
C ALA A 106 -1.16 -21.89 -1.19
N GLU A 107 -1.07 -23.07 -1.78
CA GLU A 107 -1.91 -23.49 -2.91
C GLU A 107 -3.40 -23.54 -2.53
N LYS A 108 -3.74 -24.15 -1.39
CA LYS A 108 -5.12 -24.19 -0.89
C LYS A 108 -5.70 -22.80 -0.67
N ARG A 109 -4.91 -21.90 -0.07
CA ARG A 109 -5.35 -20.51 0.18
C ARG A 109 -5.40 -19.68 -1.10
N ALA A 110 -4.51 -19.93 -2.05
CA ALA A 110 -4.47 -19.23 -3.34
C ALA A 110 -5.72 -19.48 -4.19
N GLY A 111 -6.37 -20.64 -4.05
CA GLY A 111 -7.62 -20.98 -4.75
C GLY A 111 -8.77 -19.99 -4.55
N ASN A 112 -8.73 -19.16 -3.50
CA ASN A 112 -9.75 -18.16 -3.17
C ASN A 112 -9.32 -16.71 -3.40
N ILE A 113 -8.14 -16.45 -3.98
CA ILE A 113 -7.60 -15.09 -4.14
C ILE A 113 -7.95 -14.55 -5.54
N SER A 114 -8.74 -13.49 -5.58
CA SER A 114 -8.83 -12.65 -6.78
C SER A 114 -7.54 -11.85 -6.91
N ALA A 115 -6.74 -12.11 -7.96
CA ALA A 115 -5.46 -11.45 -8.22
C ALA A 115 -5.62 -9.96 -8.69
N VAL A 116 -6.66 -9.28 -8.23
CA VAL A 116 -6.96 -7.89 -8.62
C VAL A 116 -6.18 -6.94 -7.71
N LYS A 117 -5.42 -6.03 -8.31
CA LYS A 117 -4.72 -4.96 -7.58
C LYS A 117 -5.75 -3.96 -7.05
N SER A 118 -5.76 -3.73 -5.74
CA SER A 118 -6.55 -2.68 -5.10
C SER A 118 -5.62 -1.59 -4.59
N PHE A 119 -5.75 -0.37 -5.14
CA PHE A 119 -4.93 0.76 -4.72
C PHE A 119 -5.16 1.11 -3.25
N GLU A 120 -6.39 1.01 -2.76
CA GLU A 120 -6.70 1.34 -1.37
C GLU A 120 -6.10 0.31 -0.39
N ALA A 121 -6.16 -0.97 -0.73
CA ALA A 121 -5.51 -2.02 0.06
C ALA A 121 -3.98 -1.86 0.05
N PHE A 122 -3.41 -1.56 -1.12
CA PHE A 122 -1.99 -1.27 -1.28
C PHE A 122 -1.56 -0.07 -0.42
N ARG A 123 -2.26 1.06 -0.53
CA ARG A 123 -1.99 2.27 0.27
C ARG A 123 -2.05 1.97 1.77
N ALA A 124 -3.07 1.24 2.21
CA ALA A 124 -3.22 0.86 3.62
C ALA A 124 -2.02 0.04 4.10
N TRP A 125 -1.61 -0.97 3.32
CA TRP A 125 -0.44 -1.79 3.61
C TRP A 125 0.84 -0.95 3.69
N VAL A 126 1.13 -0.12 2.69
CA VAL A 126 2.32 0.76 2.70
C VAL A 126 2.34 1.68 3.92
N THR A 127 1.19 2.21 4.32
CA THR A 127 1.08 3.11 5.47
C THR A 127 1.38 2.38 6.79
N ILE A 128 0.92 1.13 6.93
CA ILE A 128 1.22 0.28 8.09
C ILE A 128 2.71 -0.07 8.13
N GLU A 129 3.27 -0.55 7.01
CA GLU A 129 4.69 -0.92 6.91
C GLU A 129 5.62 0.27 7.17
N ALA A 130 5.20 1.48 6.81
CA ALA A 130 5.94 2.70 7.10
C ALA A 130 5.85 3.14 8.58
N GLY A 131 5.15 2.38 9.42
CA GLY A 131 5.01 2.64 10.86
C GLY A 131 3.86 3.57 11.25
N PHE A 132 3.02 3.98 10.30
CA PHE A 132 1.91 4.91 10.53
C PHE A 132 0.61 4.14 10.78
N TYR A 133 0.53 3.41 11.89
CA TYR A 133 -0.67 2.66 12.25
C TYR A 133 -1.04 2.83 13.74
N THR A 134 -2.26 2.41 14.06
CA THR A 134 -2.71 2.17 15.43
C THR A 134 -2.97 0.68 15.58
N GLN A 135 -2.43 0.07 16.63
CA GLN A 135 -2.64 -1.34 16.96
C GLN A 135 -3.84 -1.46 17.89
N TYR A 136 -4.74 -2.38 17.57
CA TYR A 136 -5.89 -2.73 18.41
C TYR A 136 -5.82 -4.21 18.79
N GLU A 137 -6.25 -4.51 19.99
CA GLU A 137 -6.47 -5.89 20.46
C GLU A 137 -7.91 -6.30 20.16
N MET A 138 -8.09 -7.47 19.55
CA MET A 138 -9.38 -8.03 19.18
C MET A 138 -9.88 -8.98 20.29
N PRO A 139 -11.20 -9.27 20.34
CA PRO A 139 -11.77 -10.16 21.37
C PRO A 139 -11.22 -11.60 21.38
N ASP A 140 -10.61 -12.05 20.28
CA ASP A 140 -9.96 -13.35 20.15
C ASP A 140 -8.49 -13.34 20.60
N GLY A 141 -8.00 -12.21 21.13
CA GLY A 141 -6.60 -12.02 21.55
C GLY A 141 -5.64 -11.69 20.40
N THR A 142 -6.12 -11.59 19.16
CA THR A 142 -5.28 -11.17 18.04
C THR A 142 -5.07 -9.66 18.03
N THR A 143 -3.96 -9.20 17.43
CA THR A 143 -3.74 -7.77 17.23
C THR A 143 -3.96 -7.40 15.78
N ARG A 144 -4.59 -6.24 15.56
CA ARG A 144 -4.89 -5.71 14.23
C ARG A 144 -4.34 -4.30 14.10
N ASN A 145 -3.54 -4.09 13.05
CA ASN A 145 -3.04 -2.77 12.69
C ASN A 145 -4.02 -2.07 11.75
N GLU A 146 -4.42 -0.86 12.11
CA GLU A 146 -5.22 0.03 11.25
C GLU A 146 -4.34 1.20 10.78
N PRO A 147 -4.31 1.52 9.48
CA PRO A 147 -3.49 2.62 8.97
C PRO A 147 -4.00 3.95 9.52
N LYS A 148 -3.09 4.80 10.01
CA LYS A 148 -3.43 6.16 10.44
C LYS A 148 -3.88 6.98 9.25
N SER A 149 -4.93 7.78 9.46
CA SER A 149 -5.34 8.79 8.50
C SER A 149 -4.34 9.94 8.48
N ILE A 150 -3.67 10.14 7.34
CA ILE A 150 -2.66 11.18 7.17
C ILE A 150 -3.34 12.54 6.92
N SER A 151 -3.10 13.51 7.79
CA SER A 151 -3.66 14.85 7.70
C SER A 151 -2.61 15.87 7.22
N PHE A 152 -2.39 15.96 5.90
CA PHE A 152 -1.43 16.89 5.29
C PHE A 152 -1.65 18.37 5.67
N ALA A 153 -2.89 18.74 6.00
CA ALA A 153 -3.26 20.10 6.37
C ALA A 153 -2.76 20.53 7.76
N LYS A 154 -2.36 19.59 8.60
CA LYS A 154 -1.86 19.82 9.97
C LYS A 154 -0.36 19.57 10.08
N MET A 155 0.28 19.22 8.96
CA MET A 155 1.64 18.72 8.92
C MET A 155 2.59 19.83 8.45
N ASP A 156 3.74 19.95 9.11
CA ASP A 156 4.83 20.81 8.65
C ASP A 156 5.76 20.12 7.64
N ASP A 157 6.74 20.84 7.10
CA ASP A 157 7.69 20.30 6.12
C ASP A 157 8.55 19.15 6.67
N LEU A 158 8.88 19.17 7.97
CA LEU A 158 9.73 18.16 8.59
C LEU A 158 8.95 16.86 8.79
N GLU A 159 7.75 16.95 9.36
CA GLU A 159 6.83 15.83 9.55
C GLU A 159 6.48 15.18 8.20
N PHE A 160 6.23 16.01 7.17
CA PHE A 160 5.98 15.50 5.83
C PHE A 160 7.20 14.81 5.23
N SER A 161 8.39 15.39 5.39
CA SER A 161 9.63 14.78 4.89
C SER A 161 9.90 13.43 5.54
N GLN A 162 9.63 13.28 6.84
CA GLN A 162 9.76 12.00 7.54
C GLN A 162 8.75 10.98 7.03
N LEU A 163 7.47 11.34 6.94
CA LEU A 163 6.43 10.48 6.36
C LEU A 163 6.83 10.01 4.96
N TYR A 164 7.20 10.96 4.11
CA TYR A 164 7.53 10.70 2.72
C TYR A 164 8.72 9.74 2.60
N LYS A 165 9.78 9.96 3.39
CA LYS A 165 10.95 9.08 3.44
C LYS A 165 10.59 7.67 3.89
N SER A 166 9.83 7.52 4.98
CA SER A 166 9.43 6.20 5.48
C SER A 166 8.60 5.42 4.45
N VAL A 167 7.70 6.10 3.74
CA VAL A 167 6.94 5.48 2.64
C VAL A 167 7.85 5.11 1.46
N LEU A 168 8.80 5.98 1.09
CA LEU A 168 9.77 5.69 0.03
C LEU A 168 10.63 4.47 0.39
N ASP A 169 11.09 4.36 1.62
CA ASP A 169 11.91 3.25 2.09
C ASP A 169 11.14 1.91 2.00
N VAL A 170 9.86 1.88 2.37
CA VAL A 170 9.00 0.71 2.18
C VAL A 170 8.89 0.37 0.70
N LEU A 171 8.49 1.32 -0.14
CA LEU A 171 8.32 1.06 -1.57
C LEU A 171 9.62 0.63 -2.22
N TRP A 172 10.75 1.22 -1.82
CA TRP A 172 12.08 0.84 -2.25
C TRP A 172 12.38 -0.60 -1.90
N ASN A 173 12.30 -0.97 -0.62
CA ASN A 173 12.70 -2.29 -0.13
C ASN A 173 11.85 -3.44 -0.67
N TYR A 174 10.57 -3.18 -0.94
CA TYR A 174 9.64 -4.22 -1.38
C TYR A 174 9.46 -4.27 -2.90
N ILE A 175 9.56 -3.13 -3.60
CA ILE A 175 9.08 -3.01 -4.99
C ILE A 175 10.14 -2.37 -5.89
N LEU A 176 10.52 -1.12 -5.61
CA LEU A 176 11.20 -0.25 -6.58
C LEU A 176 12.68 -0.59 -6.74
N PHE A 177 13.34 -1.23 -5.76
CA PHE A 177 14.76 -1.61 -5.85
C PHE A 177 15.08 -2.55 -7.03
N ARG A 178 14.08 -3.29 -7.52
CA ARG A 178 14.23 -4.23 -8.64
C ARG A 178 14.22 -3.53 -10.00
N THR A 179 13.69 -2.31 -10.05
CA THR A 179 13.42 -1.59 -11.29
C THR A 179 14.27 -0.33 -11.42
N PHE A 180 14.49 0.37 -10.32
CA PHE A 180 15.26 1.61 -10.30
C PHE A 180 16.66 1.38 -9.70
N PRO A 181 17.70 2.04 -10.24
CA PRO A 181 19.06 1.87 -9.74
C PRO A 181 19.29 2.56 -8.39
N THR A 182 18.54 3.62 -8.08
CA THR A 182 18.63 4.38 -6.82
C THR A 182 17.27 4.87 -6.36
N GLN A 183 17.12 5.13 -5.05
CA GLN A 183 15.92 5.77 -4.49
C GLN A 183 15.64 7.12 -5.15
N GLN A 184 16.69 7.92 -5.41
CA GLN A 184 16.55 9.20 -6.09
C GLN A 184 15.98 9.06 -7.51
N ALA A 185 16.38 8.02 -8.25
CA ALA A 185 15.83 7.77 -9.58
C ALA A 185 14.33 7.44 -9.52
N ALA A 186 13.91 6.67 -8.51
CA ALA A 186 12.50 6.38 -8.26
C ALA A 186 11.71 7.64 -7.86
N GLU A 187 12.26 8.50 -6.99
CA GLU A 187 11.63 9.79 -6.64
C GLU A 187 11.49 10.73 -7.83
N ASN A 188 12.50 10.76 -8.71
CA ASN A 188 12.45 11.56 -9.93
C ASN A 188 11.36 11.03 -10.88
N ALA A 189 11.25 9.71 -11.03
CA ALA A 189 10.18 9.08 -11.82
C ALA A 189 8.79 9.37 -11.22
N ALA A 190 8.65 9.27 -9.90
CA ALA A 190 7.43 9.65 -9.19
C ALA A 190 7.08 11.12 -9.46
N SER A 191 8.07 12.03 -9.48
CA SER A 191 7.83 13.45 -9.76
C SER A 191 7.43 13.69 -11.23
N GLN A 192 8.01 12.94 -12.18
CA GLN A 192 7.72 13.05 -13.61
C GLN A 192 6.34 12.50 -13.99
N LEU A 193 5.85 11.45 -13.35
CA LEU A 193 4.47 10.96 -13.53
C LEU A 193 3.42 12.08 -13.35
N PHE A 194 3.78 13.14 -12.61
CA PHE A 194 2.90 14.27 -12.32
C PHE A 194 3.06 15.41 -13.30
N SER A 195 4.26 15.64 -13.85
CA SER A 195 4.42 16.69 -14.86
C SER A 195 3.63 16.41 -16.14
N TYR A 196 3.33 15.14 -16.43
CA TYR A 196 2.53 14.74 -17.60
C TYR A 196 1.02 14.58 -17.32
N ALA A 197 0.63 14.51 -16.05
CA ALA A 197 -0.77 14.34 -15.62
C ALA A 197 -1.49 15.67 -15.30
N ALA A 198 -0.72 16.76 -15.17
CA ALA A 198 -1.18 18.12 -14.86
C ALA A 198 -1.67 18.88 -16.10
#